data_AF-A0A8J2TM16-F1
#
_entry.id   AF-A0A8J2TM16-F1
#
_cell.length_a   1.000
_cell.length_b   1.000
_cell.length_c   1.000
_cell.angle_alpha   90.00
_cell.angle_beta   90.00
_cell.angle_gamma   90.00
#
_symmetry.space_group_name_H-M   'P 1'
#
loop_
_entity.id
_entity.type
_entity.pdbx_description
1 polymer ?
#
loop_
_entity_poly.entity_id
_entity_poly.type
_entity_poly.pdbx_seq_one_letter_code
_entity_poly.pdbx_strand_id
1 'polypeptide(L)'
;MVTQMTSPLGASDIGEQRLALEKVIEIITHRAVEHNPKLTKDQSDVLREQIRGRISELLDTWTKIATREQRLQYQKEIDNASPLLLDAADPSADKESLERRKFKAQRSLRDVEFTVQLRVRDPYGNNMEDES
;
A
#
# COMPACT_ATOMS: atom_id res chain seq x y z
N MET A 1 1.39 7.86 15.55
CA MET A 1 1.06 8.04 14.11
C MET A 1 2.12 8.95 13.52
N VAL A 2 2.53 8.69 12.28
CA VAL A 2 3.54 9.52 11.59
C VAL A 2 2.84 10.70 10.93
N THR A 3 2.42 11.69 11.73
CA THR A 3 1.63 12.84 11.25
C THR A 3 2.43 13.74 10.28
N GLN A 4 3.76 13.65 10.30
CA GLN A 4 4.63 14.45 9.41
C GLN A 4 4.54 14.00 7.94
N MET A 5 4.26 12.72 7.69
CA MET A 5 4.20 12.17 6.34
C MET A 5 2.83 12.32 5.67
N THR A 6 1.82 12.95 6.28
CA THR A 6 0.46 12.96 5.70
C THR A 6 0.21 14.11 4.73
N SER A 7 1.08 15.13 4.70
CA SER A 7 0.98 16.20 3.71
C SER A 7 1.43 15.69 2.32
N PRO A 8 1.05 16.33 1.21
CA PRO A 8 1.41 15.86 -0.13
C PRO A 8 2.93 15.72 -0.32
N LEU A 9 3.71 16.68 0.18
CA LEU A 9 5.19 16.67 0.14
C LEU A 9 5.83 15.80 1.23
N GLY A 10 5.04 15.31 2.18
CA GLY A 10 5.51 14.44 3.26
C GLY A 10 6.11 13.13 2.76
N ALA A 11 5.94 12.81 1.47
CA ALA A 11 6.64 11.70 0.84
C ALA A 11 8.17 11.86 0.84
N SER A 12 8.67 13.10 0.93
CA SER A 12 10.10 13.41 1.04
C SER A 12 10.67 13.04 2.42
N ASP A 13 9.83 13.03 3.47
CA ASP A 13 10.25 12.89 4.87
C ASP A 13 10.49 11.43 5.29
N ILE A 14 10.40 10.49 4.35
CA ILE A 14 10.56 9.04 4.59
C ILE A 14 11.87 8.70 5.31
N GLY A 15 12.95 9.42 5.01
CA GLY A 15 14.26 9.20 5.64
C GLY A 15 14.24 9.50 7.14
N GLU A 16 13.59 10.58 7.55
CA GLU A 16 13.45 10.98 8.96
C GLU A 16 12.53 10.02 9.73
N GLN A 17 11.56 9.41 9.04
CA GLN A 17 10.55 8.55 9.64
C GLN A 17 10.87 7.06 9.52
N ARG A 18 12.00 6.68 8.93
CA ARG A 18 12.34 5.28 8.62
C ARG A 18 12.29 4.37 9.84
N LEU A 19 12.73 4.85 11.00
CA LEU A 19 12.67 4.10 12.26
C LEU A 19 11.24 3.96 12.78
N ALA A 20 10.43 5.02 12.66
CA ALA A 20 9.03 5.00 13.11
C ALA A 20 8.17 4.03 12.29
N LEU A 21 8.56 3.76 11.03
CA LEU A 21 7.88 2.83 10.14
C LEU A 21 8.13 1.35 10.45
N GLU A 22 9.09 1.00 11.32
CA GLU A 22 9.25 -0.39 11.80
C GLU A 22 7.96 -0.92 12.45
N LYS A 23 7.25 -0.06 13.19
CA LYS A 23 5.95 -0.41 13.76
C LYS A 23 4.91 -0.73 12.67
N VAL A 24 4.96 -0.05 11.53
CA VAL A 24 4.05 -0.30 10.41
C VAL A 24 4.37 -1.64 9.75
N ILE A 25 5.67 -1.96 9.59
CA ILE A 25 6.11 -3.27 9.10
C ILE A 25 5.52 -4.39 9.97
N GLU A 26 5.67 -4.30 11.30
CA GLU A 26 5.12 -5.30 12.23
C GLU A 26 3.60 -5.46 12.12
N ILE A 27 2.86 -4.35 11.98
CA ILE A 27 1.40 -4.41 11.85
C ILE A 27 1.01 -5.12 10.56
N ILE A 28 1.69 -4.85 9.44
CA ILE A 28 1.37 -5.47 8.14
C ILE A 28 1.74 -6.95 8.15
N THR A 29 2.91 -7.31 8.67
CA THR A 29 3.35 -8.71 8.73
C THR A 29 2.43 -9.54 9.62
N HIS A 30 1.98 -8.99 10.75
CA HIS A 30 1.00 -9.64 11.62
C HIS A 30 -0.32 -9.92 10.88
N ARG A 31 -0.91 -8.90 10.25
CA ARG A 31 -2.17 -9.04 9.51
C ARG A 31 -2.07 -10.05 8.38
N ALA A 32 -0.94 -10.10 7.69
CA ALA A 32 -0.76 -11.02 6.59
C ALA A 32 -0.71 -12.49 7.03
N VAL A 33 -0.15 -12.77 8.22
CA VAL A 33 -0.19 -14.11 8.81
C VAL A 33 -1.61 -14.45 9.27
N GLU A 34 -2.30 -13.51 9.94
CA GLU A 34 -3.68 -13.72 10.41
C GLU A 34 -4.69 -13.96 9.30
N HIS A 35 -4.45 -13.40 8.11
CA HIS A 35 -5.31 -13.57 6.94
C HIS A 35 -5.48 -15.05 6.54
N ASN A 36 -4.50 -15.92 6.83
CA ASN A 36 -4.59 -17.35 6.54
C ASN A 36 -4.42 -18.19 7.82
N PRO A 37 -5.51 -18.48 8.55
CA PRO A 37 -5.45 -19.23 9.80
C PRO A 37 -5.07 -20.70 9.64
N LYS A 38 -4.93 -21.20 8.41
CA LYS A 38 -4.57 -22.60 8.11
C LYS A 38 -3.05 -22.84 8.05
N LEU A 39 -2.24 -21.79 8.15
CA LEU A 39 -0.79 -21.92 8.10
C LEU A 39 -0.24 -22.60 9.35
N THR A 40 0.74 -23.48 9.18
CA THR A 40 1.53 -24.00 10.30
C THR A 40 2.44 -22.90 10.84
N LYS A 41 2.95 -23.07 12.07
CA LYS A 41 3.88 -22.10 12.67
C LYS A 41 5.08 -21.80 11.77
N ASP A 42 5.71 -22.83 11.22
CA ASP A 42 6.87 -22.67 10.32
C ASP A 42 6.50 -21.89 9.05
N GLN A 43 5.33 -22.17 8.47
CA GLN A 43 4.83 -21.45 7.30
C GLN A 43 4.51 -19.98 7.63
N SER A 44 3.94 -19.72 8.80
CA SER A 44 3.68 -18.37 9.30
C SER A 44 4.96 -17.58 9.51
N ASP A 45 6.00 -18.20 10.07
CA ASP A 45 7.30 -17.54 10.30
C ASP A 45 8.01 -17.24 8.97
N VAL A 46 8.00 -18.18 8.01
CA VAL A 46 8.52 -17.94 6.66
C VAL A 46 7.76 -16.81 5.96
N LEU A 47 6.42 -16.79 6.04
CA LEU A 47 5.61 -15.74 5.45
C LEU A 47 5.90 -14.38 6.09
N ARG A 48 6.05 -14.34 7.43
CA ARG A 48 6.38 -13.11 8.17
C ARG A 48 7.69 -12.52 7.67
N GLU A 49 8.75 -13.32 7.58
CA GLU A 49 10.07 -12.85 7.12
C GLU A 49 10.05 -12.42 5.66
N GLN A 50 9.36 -13.15 4.79
CA GLN A 50 9.22 -12.76 3.38
C GLN A 50 8.53 -11.41 3.23
N ILE A 51 7.43 -11.18 3.95
CA ILE A 51 6.68 -9.92 3.90
C ILE A 51 7.50 -8.79 4.51
N ARG A 52 8.15 -9.05 5.66
CA ARG A 52 9.06 -8.09 6.29
C ARG A 52 10.13 -7.63 5.31
N GLY A 53 10.82 -8.57 4.68
CA GLY A 53 11.87 -8.29 3.69
C GLY A 53 11.37 -7.45 2.52
N ARG A 54 10.20 -7.80 1.96
CA ARG A 54 9.58 -7.04 0.85
C ARG A 54 9.22 -5.61 1.24
N ILE A 55 8.64 -5.41 2.43
CA ILE A 55 8.26 -4.06 2.89
C ILE A 55 9.52 -3.24 3.17
N SER A 56 10.51 -3.81 3.86
CA SER A 56 11.78 -3.13 4.12
C SER A 56 12.47 -2.72 2.81
N GLU A 57 12.54 -3.61 1.83
CA GLU A 57 13.12 -3.30 0.51
C GLU A 57 12.36 -2.16 -0.19
N LEU A 58 11.02 -2.13 -0.07
CA LEU A 58 10.20 -1.05 -0.63
C LEU A 58 10.48 0.29 0.06
N LEU A 59 10.55 0.31 1.40
CA LEU A 59 10.86 1.53 2.18
C LEU A 59 12.29 2.03 1.91
N ASP A 60 13.24 1.12 1.76
CA ASP A 60 14.62 1.48 1.43
C ASP A 60 14.71 2.04 -0.01
N THR A 61 13.94 1.47 -0.94
CA THR A 61 13.83 2.01 -2.31
C THR A 61 13.20 3.41 -2.29
N TRP A 62 12.14 3.62 -1.51
CA TRP A 62 11.53 4.94 -1.34
C TRP A 62 12.54 5.95 -0.77
N THR A 63 13.28 5.57 0.27
CA THR A 63 14.31 6.43 0.87
C THR A 63 15.38 6.85 -0.14
N LYS A 64 15.80 5.94 -1.02
CA LYS A 64 16.73 6.26 -2.12
C LYS A 64 16.13 7.24 -3.12
N ILE A 65 14.86 7.05 -3.49
CA ILE A 65 14.14 7.96 -4.39
C ILE A 65 14.03 9.36 -3.75
N ALA A 66 13.60 9.46 -2.49
CA ALA A 66 13.48 10.73 -1.78
C ALA A 66 14.82 11.46 -1.62
N THR A 67 15.91 10.73 -1.36
CA THR A 67 17.26 11.32 -1.32
C THR A 67 17.69 11.89 -2.67
N ARG A 68 17.34 11.20 -3.77
CA ARG A 68 17.65 11.64 -5.14
C ARG A 68 16.75 12.80 -5.59
N GLU A 69 15.51 12.81 -5.13
CA GLU A 69 14.46 13.72 -5.56
C GLU A 69 14.08 14.63 -4.39
N GLN A 70 14.76 15.77 -4.30
CA GLN A 70 14.62 16.73 -3.19
C GLN A 70 13.19 17.24 -2.94
N ARG A 71 12.30 17.12 -3.94
CA ARG A 71 10.87 17.40 -3.83
C ARG A 71 10.07 16.23 -4.37
N LEU A 72 9.71 15.33 -3.45
CA LEU A 72 8.87 14.16 -3.72
C LEU A 72 7.46 14.39 -3.13
N GLN A 73 6.43 14.01 -3.88
CA GLN A 73 5.03 13.99 -3.45
C GLN A 73 4.42 12.61 -3.64
N TYR A 74 3.34 12.29 -2.92
CA TYR A 74 2.66 10.99 -3.11
C TYR A 74 2.08 10.84 -4.52
N GLN A 75 1.18 11.73 -4.89
CA GLN A 75 0.56 11.82 -6.21
C GLN A 75 0.72 13.25 -6.73
N LYS A 76 0.36 13.50 -8.00
CA LYS A 76 0.43 14.83 -8.61
C LYS A 76 -0.61 15.77 -7.99
N GLU A 77 -0.23 16.50 -6.95
CA GLU A 77 -1.06 17.48 -6.26
C GLU A 77 -0.46 18.90 -6.30
N ILE A 78 0.86 18.99 -6.22
CA ILE A 78 1.63 20.24 -6.20
C ILE A 78 2.55 20.29 -7.42
N ASP A 79 2.63 21.47 -8.05
CA ASP A 79 3.53 21.70 -9.16
C ASP A 79 5.01 21.61 -8.75
N ASN A 80 5.88 21.28 -9.71
CA ASN A 80 7.33 21.18 -9.50
C ASN A 80 7.76 20.18 -8.40
N ALA A 81 6.99 19.13 -8.16
CA ALA A 81 7.37 18.00 -7.32
C ALA A 81 7.18 16.68 -8.09
N SER A 82 8.12 15.75 -7.93
CA SER A 82 8.07 14.45 -8.59
C SER A 82 7.07 13.53 -7.86
N PRO A 83 6.16 12.84 -8.56
CA PRO A 83 5.24 11.91 -7.92
C PRO A 83 5.95 10.58 -7.63
N LEU A 84 5.79 10.08 -6.41
CA LEU A 84 6.22 8.74 -6.02
C LEU A 84 5.34 7.68 -6.67
N LEU A 85 4.02 7.85 -6.60
CA LEU A 85 3.04 6.91 -7.16
C LEU A 85 2.87 7.17 -8.65
N LEU A 86 3.18 6.14 -9.46
CA LEU A 86 2.98 6.16 -10.90
C LEU A 86 1.60 5.60 -11.24
N ASP A 87 0.91 6.21 -12.20
CA ASP A 87 -0.40 5.70 -12.66
C ASP A 87 -0.21 4.40 -13.44
N ALA A 88 -0.90 3.34 -13.01
CA ALA A 88 -0.81 2.05 -13.67
C ALA A 88 -1.29 2.05 -15.13
N ALA A 89 -2.21 2.95 -15.48
CA ALA A 89 -2.76 3.08 -16.82
C ALA A 89 -1.87 3.91 -17.76
N ASP A 90 -0.85 4.60 -17.23
CA ASP A 90 0.06 5.41 -18.02
C ASP A 90 1.21 4.56 -18.59
N PRO A 91 1.33 4.41 -19.92
CA PRO A 91 2.41 3.64 -20.54
C PRO A 91 3.81 4.19 -20.25
N SER A 92 3.93 5.47 -19.86
CA SER A 92 5.21 6.05 -19.46
C SER A 92 5.75 5.44 -18.16
N ALA A 93 4.87 4.94 -17.28
CA ALA A 93 5.27 4.27 -16.04
C ALA A 93 6.07 2.99 -16.29
N ASP A 94 5.87 2.32 -17.44
CA ASP A 94 6.63 1.11 -17.78
C ASP A 94 8.05 1.41 -18.30
N LYS A 95 8.30 2.66 -18.71
CA LYS A 95 9.61 3.15 -19.18
C LYS A 95 10.48 3.70 -18.05
N GLU A 96 9.91 3.84 -16.86
CA GLU A 96 10.61 4.31 -15.67
C GLU A 96 11.65 3.30 -15.17
N SER A 97 12.57 3.76 -14.32
CA SER A 97 13.55 2.89 -13.67
C SER A 97 12.88 1.75 -12.90
N LEU A 98 13.60 0.62 -12.74
CA LEU A 98 13.11 -0.52 -11.97
C LEU A 98 12.73 -0.14 -10.53
N GLU A 99 13.45 0.80 -9.93
CA GLU A 99 13.14 1.34 -8.60
C GLU A 99 11.78 2.04 -8.57
N ARG A 100 11.53 2.95 -9.53
CA ARG A 100 10.28 3.71 -9.59
C ARG A 100 9.08 2.86 -9.96
N ARG A 101 9.28 1.85 -10.82
CA ARG A 101 8.21 0.91 -11.20
C ARG A 101 7.63 0.14 -10.03
N LYS A 102 8.35 -0.02 -8.90
CA LYS A 102 7.80 -0.60 -7.67
C LYS A 102 6.62 0.21 -7.10
N PHE A 103 6.53 1.48 -7.45
CA PHE A 103 5.47 2.41 -7.02
C PHE A 103 4.41 2.64 -8.10
N LYS A 104 4.37 1.80 -9.15
CA LYS A 104 3.25 1.78 -10.10
C LYS A 104 2.00 1.28 -9.38
N ALA A 105 1.13 2.21 -9.00
CA ALA A 105 -0.04 1.95 -8.16
C ALA A 105 -1.25 1.60 -9.02
N GLN A 106 -1.81 0.42 -8.81
CA GLN A 106 -3.14 0.08 -9.33
C GLN A 106 -4.18 0.92 -8.58
N ARG A 107 -5.14 1.53 -9.30
CA ARG A 107 -6.19 2.37 -8.69
C ARG A 107 -7.20 1.59 -7.85
N SER A 108 -7.17 0.26 -7.90
CA SER A 108 -8.16 -0.61 -7.29
C SER A 108 -7.50 -1.51 -6.24
N LEU A 109 -7.85 -1.30 -4.97
CA LEU A 109 -7.59 -2.24 -3.86
C LEU A 109 -8.79 -3.17 -3.63
N ARG A 110 -9.63 -3.41 -4.65
CA ARG A 110 -10.85 -4.25 -4.52
C ARG A 110 -10.57 -5.66 -4.01
N ASP A 111 -9.39 -6.21 -4.29
CA ASP A 111 -8.97 -7.51 -3.76
C ASP A 111 -8.71 -7.50 -2.23
N VAL A 112 -8.75 -6.32 -1.61
CA VAL A 112 -8.53 -6.09 -0.17
C VAL A 112 -9.81 -5.59 0.52
N GLU A 113 -10.93 -5.46 -0.20
CA GLU A 113 -12.23 -5.10 0.37
C GLU A 113 -12.87 -6.35 1.02
N PHE A 114 -13.57 -6.13 2.15
CA PHE A 114 -14.34 -7.21 2.76
C PHE A 114 -15.42 -7.69 1.78
N THR A 115 -15.58 -9.00 1.64
CA THR A 115 -16.74 -9.55 0.93
C THR A 115 -18.00 -9.14 1.68
N VAL A 116 -18.68 -8.10 1.20
CA VAL A 116 -19.95 -7.64 1.76
C VAL A 116 -21.06 -8.52 1.21
N GLN A 117 -21.84 -9.13 2.11
CA GLN A 117 -23.09 -9.78 1.73
C GLN A 117 -24.11 -8.69 1.39
N LEU A 118 -24.33 -8.46 0.09
CA LEU A 118 -25.39 -7.56 -0.37
C LEU A 118 -26.74 -8.19 -0.01
N ARG A 119 -27.63 -7.39 0.60
CA ARG A 119 -29.03 -7.78 0.86
C ARG A 119 -29.93 -6.84 0.08
N VAL A 120 -30.68 -7.38 -0.88
CA VAL A 120 -31.65 -6.61 -1.64
C VAL A 120 -32.90 -6.41 -0.77
N ARG A 121 -33.32 -5.15 -0.63
CA ARG A 121 -34.59 -4.80 0.03
C ARG A 121 -35.50 -4.12 -0.97
N ASP A 122 -36.79 -4.36 -0.82
CA ASP A 122 -37.81 -3.58 -1.54
C ASP A 122 -37.89 -2.13 -0.99
N PRO A 123 -38.56 -1.21 -1.69
CA PRO A 123 -38.76 0.17 -1.21
C PRO A 123 -39.53 0.28 0.12
N TYR A 124 -40.16 -0.80 0.59
CA TYR A 124 -40.91 -0.89 1.84
C TYR A 124 -40.08 -1.52 2.97
N GLY A 125 -38.82 -1.88 2.71
CA GLY A 125 -37.88 -2.41 3.69
C GLY A 125 -37.94 -3.93 3.88
N ASN A 126 -38.71 -4.66 3.09
CA ASN A 126 -38.75 -6.13 3.14
C ASN A 126 -37.53 -6.71 2.43
N ASN A 127 -36.94 -7.75 3.02
CA ASN A 127 -35.87 -8.49 2.34
C ASN A 127 -36.49 -9.22 1.15
N MET A 128 -35.90 -9.03 -0.03
CA MET A 128 -36.21 -9.89 -1.17
C MET A 128 -35.41 -11.18 -0.98
N GLU A 129 -36.09 -12.32 -0.84
CA GLU A 129 -35.41 -13.62 -0.85
C GLU A 129 -34.84 -13.84 -2.25
N ASP A 130 -33.55 -14.18 -2.33
CA ASP A 130 -32.90 -14.55 -3.59
C ASP A 130 -33.58 -15.80 -4.15
N GLU A 131 -34.43 -15.66 -5.16
CA GLU A 131 -34.82 -16.80 -5.99
C GLU A 131 -33.63 -17.20 -6.88
N SER A 132 -32.95 -18.26 -6.44
CA SER A 132 -32.01 -19.17 -7.15
C SER A 132 -30.58 -18.70 -7.43
#